data_AF-A0A355C650-F1
#
_entry.id   AF-A0A355C650-F1
#
_cell.length_a   1.000
_cell.length_b   1.000
_cell.length_c   1.000
_cell.angle_alpha   90.00
_cell.angle_beta   90.00
_cell.angle_gamma   90.00
#
_symmetry.space_group_name_H-M   'P 1'
#
loop_
_entity.id
_entity.type
_entity.pdbx_description
1 polymer ?
#
loop_
_entity_poly.entity_id
_entity_poly.type
_entity_poly.pdbx_seq_one_letter_code
_entity_poly.pdbx_strand_id
1 'polypeptide(L)'
;MQHLPQIRAAQTPDGYNYDSCFYLLKEKIASADIACVNFETTLAGKPYSGYPQFSAPDEFASGLKDAGFDIFFLANNHVVDKGRRGVERTLGVLDSIG
;
A
#
# COMPACT_ATOMS: atom_id res chain seq x y z
N MET A 1 -5.32 0.93 4.24
CA MET A 1 -4.79 1.82 5.31
C MET A 1 -3.53 1.25 5.93
N GLN A 2 -2.65 2.12 6.46
CA GLN A 2 -1.42 1.75 7.17
C GLN A 2 -1.24 2.61 8.42
N HIS A 3 -1.51 2.04 9.60
CA HIS A 3 -1.20 2.70 10.87
C HIS A 3 0.26 2.52 11.26
N LEU A 4 0.76 3.38 12.14
CA LEU A 4 2.17 3.37 12.57
C LEU A 4 2.66 1.99 13.07
N PRO A 5 1.89 1.19 13.85
CA PRO A 5 2.34 -0.14 14.24
C PRO A 5 2.59 -1.07 13.06
N GLN A 6 1.79 -0.99 11.99
CA GLN A 6 1.96 -1.82 10.78
C GLN A 6 3.22 -1.43 10.01
N ILE A 7 3.43 -0.11 9.83
CA ILE A 7 4.65 0.41 9.19
C ILE A 7 5.90 0.00 9.99
N ARG A 8 5.85 0.07 11.33
CA ARG A 8 6.96 -0.36 12.20
C ARG A 8 7.21 -1.86 12.12
N ALA A 9 6.15 -2.67 12.09
CA ALA A 9 6.26 -4.13 11.99
C ALA A 9 6.88 -4.57 10.66
N ALA A 10 6.67 -3.82 9.58
CA ALA A 10 7.27 -4.07 8.27
C ALA A 10 8.71 -3.55 8.14
N GLN A 11 9.22 -2.76 9.08
CA GLN A 11 10.52 -2.11 8.95
C GLN A 11 11.67 -3.13 9.02
N THR A 12 12.63 -3.00 8.10
CA THR A 12 13.88 -3.75 8.07
C THR A 12 15.08 -2.79 8.21
N PRO A 13 16.33 -3.28 8.32
CA PRO A 13 17.51 -2.41 8.32
C PRO A 13 17.62 -1.52 7.06
N ASP A 14 17.15 -2.02 5.91
CA ASP A 14 17.37 -1.40 4.59
C ASP A 14 16.09 -0.80 3.97
N GLY A 15 14.93 -0.96 4.59
CA GLY A 15 13.65 -0.50 4.04
C GLY A 15 12.44 -1.10 4.75
N TYR A 16 11.50 -1.63 3.97
CA TYR A 16 10.28 -2.25 4.46
C TYR A 16 9.99 -3.56 3.72
N ASN A 17 9.54 -4.59 4.45
CA ASN A 17 9.10 -5.87 3.89
C ASN A 17 7.69 -6.19 4.43
N TYR A 18 6.75 -6.43 3.51
CA TYR A 18 5.34 -6.72 3.80
C TYR A 18 4.93 -8.19 3.54
N ASP A 19 5.85 -9.09 3.20
CA ASP A 19 5.58 -10.51 2.89
C ASP A 19 4.80 -11.21 4.01
N SER A 20 5.20 -10.93 5.26
CA SER A 20 4.57 -11.51 6.45
C SER A 20 3.15 -10.98 6.71
N CYS A 21 2.73 -9.90 6.06
CA CYS A 21 1.38 -9.34 6.24
C CYS A 21 0.31 -10.17 5.50
N PHE A 22 0.69 -10.85 4.41
CA PHE A 22 -0.27 -11.50 3.51
C PHE A 22 -0.06 -12.99 3.32
N TYR A 23 1.02 -13.58 3.85
CA TYR A 23 1.39 -14.99 3.57
C TYR A 23 0.26 -16.01 3.82
N LEU A 24 -0.58 -15.83 4.84
CA LEU A 24 -1.71 -16.73 5.14
C LEU A 24 -2.82 -16.67 4.10
N LEU A 25 -2.94 -15.57 3.37
CA LEU A 25 -4.00 -15.32 2.39
C LEU A 25 -3.50 -15.34 0.95
N LYS A 26 -2.17 -15.34 0.73
CA LYS A 26 -1.54 -15.23 -0.58
C LYS A 26 -2.11 -16.22 -1.59
N GLU A 27 -2.14 -17.51 -1.26
CA GLU A 27 -2.70 -18.54 -2.16
C GLU A 27 -4.18 -18.29 -2.50
N LYS A 28 -4.96 -17.83 -1.51
CA LYS A 28 -6.38 -17.54 -1.72
C LYS A 28 -6.59 -16.33 -2.62
N ILE A 29 -5.82 -15.26 -2.40
CA ILE A 29 -5.89 -14.03 -3.20
C ILE A 29 -5.45 -14.35 -4.64
N ALA A 30 -4.30 -14.98 -4.80
CA ALA A 30 -3.72 -15.32 -6.10
C ALA A 30 -4.53 -16.35 -6.91
N SER A 31 -5.43 -17.10 -6.28
CA SER A 31 -6.33 -18.04 -6.98
C SER A 31 -7.53 -17.37 -7.66
N ALA A 32 -7.80 -16.09 -7.41
CA ALA A 32 -8.90 -15.38 -8.04
C ALA A 32 -8.58 -15.07 -9.51
N ASP A 33 -9.61 -15.07 -10.37
CA ASP A 33 -9.43 -14.60 -11.76
C ASP A 33 -9.06 -13.10 -11.81
N ILE A 34 -9.61 -12.32 -10.87
CA ILE A 34 -9.28 -10.91 -10.61
C ILE A 34 -9.44 -10.65 -9.11
N ALA A 35 -8.39 -10.17 -8.46
CA ALA A 35 -8.41 -9.74 -7.07
C ALA A 35 -8.30 -8.21 -6.97
N CYS A 36 -9.23 -7.59 -6.25
CA CYS A 36 -9.25 -6.14 -6.07
C CYS A 36 -9.05 -5.74 -4.61
N VAL A 37 -8.42 -4.59 -4.36
CA VAL A 37 -8.19 -4.04 -3.02
C VAL A 37 -8.57 -2.56 -2.94
N ASN A 38 -9.24 -2.16 -1.85
CA ASN A 38 -9.38 -0.73 -1.52
C ASN A 38 -8.07 -0.23 -0.90
N PHE A 39 -7.34 0.61 -1.64
CA PHE A 39 -6.06 1.15 -1.22
C PHE A 39 -6.26 2.48 -0.47
N GLU A 40 -6.75 2.36 0.76
CA GLU A 40 -7.09 3.49 1.65
C GLU A 40 -5.86 4.06 2.35
N THR A 41 -4.88 4.52 1.58
CA THR A 41 -3.67 5.22 2.03
C THR A 41 -3.05 5.98 0.86
N THR A 42 -2.06 6.83 1.11
CA THR A 42 -1.21 7.42 0.06
C THR A 42 0.21 6.86 0.12
N LEU A 43 0.95 6.97 -0.98
CA LEU A 43 2.38 6.66 -1.10
C LEU A 43 3.18 7.95 -1.32
N ALA A 44 2.95 8.95 -0.46
CA ALA A 44 3.50 10.29 -0.66
C ALA A 44 4.99 10.43 -0.30
N GLY A 45 5.66 9.32 0.05
CA GLY A 45 7.05 9.30 0.50
C GLY A 45 7.20 9.70 1.98
N LYS A 46 8.47 9.84 2.40
CA LYS A 46 8.82 10.21 3.77
C LYS A 46 8.46 11.68 4.08
N PRO A 47 8.13 12.01 5.35
CA PRO A 47 7.99 11.09 6.47
C PRO A 47 6.71 10.25 6.36
N TYR A 48 6.84 8.96 6.62
CA TYR A 48 5.68 8.07 6.67
C TYR A 48 4.83 8.37 7.90
N SER A 49 3.51 8.25 7.74
CA SER A 49 2.56 8.60 8.79
C SER A 49 1.35 7.67 8.75
N GLY A 50 0.83 7.36 9.94
CA GLY A 50 -0.47 6.72 10.10
C GLY A 50 -1.59 7.77 10.20
N TYR A 51 -2.72 7.35 10.78
CA TYR A 51 -3.86 8.21 11.08
C TYR A 51 -3.44 9.50 11.82
N PRO A 52 -4.04 10.67 11.52
CA PRO A 52 -5.20 10.89 10.64
C PRO A 52 -4.87 11.14 9.15
N GLN A 53 -3.60 11.32 8.80
CA GLN A 53 -3.18 11.62 7.43
C GLN A 53 -2.11 10.64 6.99
N PHE A 54 -2.50 9.61 6.26
CA PHE A 54 -1.68 8.47 5.91
C PHE A 54 -0.62 8.80 4.84
N SER A 55 0.57 8.22 4.99
CA SER A 55 1.59 8.06 3.95
C SER A 55 2.38 6.79 4.26
N ALA A 56 2.18 5.75 3.45
CA ALA A 56 2.81 4.45 3.62
C ALA A 56 4.12 4.35 2.82
N PRO A 57 5.02 3.43 3.19
CA PRO A 57 6.13 3.00 2.35
C PRO A 57 5.64 2.43 1.01
N ASP A 58 6.40 2.68 -0.06
CA ASP A 58 6.08 2.21 -1.42
C ASP A 58 6.00 0.67 -1.46
N GLU A 59 6.81 -0.02 -0.64
CA GLU A 59 6.87 -1.48 -0.52
C GLU A 59 5.54 -2.10 -0.04
N PHE A 60 4.64 -1.30 0.55
CA PHE A 60 3.29 -1.77 0.88
C PHE A 60 2.49 -2.14 -0.38
N ALA A 61 2.63 -1.33 -1.44
CA ALA A 61 1.99 -1.62 -2.72
C ALA A 61 2.62 -2.85 -3.39
N SER A 62 3.96 -2.97 -3.37
CA SER A 62 4.65 -4.16 -3.85
C SER A 62 4.20 -5.42 -3.10
N GLY A 63 4.09 -5.37 -1.77
CA GLY A 63 3.63 -6.52 -0.98
C GLY A 63 2.19 -6.93 -1.28
N LEU A 64 1.30 -5.98 -1.60
CA LEU A 64 -0.06 -6.30 -2.06
C LEU A 64 -0.08 -6.92 -3.45
N LYS A 65 0.74 -6.41 -4.37
CA LYS A 65 0.92 -7.01 -5.69
C LYS A 65 1.46 -8.44 -5.56
N ASP A 66 2.48 -8.65 -4.74
CA ASP A 66 3.09 -9.96 -4.48
C ASP A 66 2.14 -10.93 -3.75
N ALA A 67 1.13 -10.40 -3.06
CA ALA A 67 0.05 -11.19 -2.48
C ALA A 67 -0.98 -11.65 -3.54
N GLY A 68 -0.99 -11.03 -4.73
CA GLY A 68 -1.83 -11.41 -5.86
C GLY A 68 -2.97 -10.44 -6.17
N PHE A 69 -2.95 -9.18 -5.70
CA PHE A 69 -3.95 -8.20 -6.08
C PHE A 69 -3.66 -7.55 -7.45
N ASP A 70 -4.70 -7.46 -8.29
CA ASP A 70 -4.63 -6.91 -9.65
C ASP A 70 -5.11 -5.46 -9.72
N ILE A 71 -6.17 -5.11 -8.97
CA ILE A 71 -6.83 -3.80 -9.08
C ILE A 71 -6.80 -3.06 -7.75
N PHE A 72 -6.30 -1.82 -7.79
CA PHE A 72 -6.20 -0.94 -6.62
C PHE A 72 -7.22 0.20 -6.74
N PHE A 73 -8.23 0.19 -5.88
CA PHE A 73 -9.20 1.28 -5.81
C PHE A 73 -8.69 2.40 -4.91
N LEU A 74 -8.59 3.60 -5.47
CA LEU A 74 -8.16 4.80 -4.74
C LEU A 74 -9.32 5.68 -4.29
N ALA A 75 -10.53 5.51 -4.83
CA ALA A 75 -11.67 6.34 -4.49
C ALA A 75 -12.19 6.03 -3.07
N ASN A 76 -11.55 6.63 -2.08
CA ASN A 76 -11.90 6.55 -0.66
C ASN A 76 -11.59 7.89 0.04
N ASN A 77 -11.99 8.01 1.30
CA ASN A 77 -11.86 9.23 2.09
C ASN A 77 -10.42 9.66 2.39
N HIS A 78 -9.43 8.78 2.21
CA HIS A 78 -8.01 9.05 2.51
C HIS A 78 -7.15 9.29 1.26
N VAL A 79 -7.74 9.28 0.07
CA VAL A 79 -7.02 9.47 -1.19
C VAL A 79 -6.27 10.81 -1.26
N VAL A 80 -6.77 11.84 -0.56
CA VAL A 80 -6.21 13.21 -0.58
C VAL A 80 -5.46 13.55 0.72
N ASP A 81 -5.09 12.57 1.54
CA ASP A 81 -4.42 12.81 2.83
C ASP A 81 -3.14 13.66 2.73
N LYS A 82 -2.46 13.58 1.58
CA LYS A 82 -1.24 14.34 1.26
C LYS A 82 -1.44 15.32 0.11
N GLY A 83 -2.69 15.72 -0.12
CA GLY A 83 -3.08 16.65 -1.17
C GLY A 83 -2.80 16.13 -2.58
N ARG A 84 -2.86 17.04 -3.56
CA ARG A 84 -2.65 16.75 -4.98
C ARG A 84 -1.34 16.01 -5.27
N ARG A 85 -0.22 16.47 -4.69
CA ARG A 85 1.10 15.83 -4.89
C ARG A 85 1.13 14.40 -4.35
N GLY A 86 0.43 14.14 -3.24
CA GLY A 86 0.27 12.80 -2.69
C GLY A 86 -0.49 11.87 -3.64
N VAL A 87 -1.58 12.36 -4.24
CA VAL A 87 -2.36 11.63 -5.26
C VAL A 87 -1.50 11.32 -6.48
N GLU A 88 -0.87 12.34 -7.07
CA GLU A 88 -0.03 12.20 -8.28
C GLU A 88 1.12 11.21 -8.04
N ARG A 89 1.78 11.28 -6.88
CA ARG A 89 2.84 10.33 -6.52
C ARG A 89 2.29 8.93 -6.30
N THR A 90 1.15 8.78 -5.62
CA THR A 90 0.54 7.47 -5.37
C THR A 90 0.20 6.77 -6.67
N LEU A 91 -0.39 7.49 -7.63
CA LEU A 91 -0.63 7.00 -8.99
C LEU A 91 0.69 6.59 -9.65
N GLY A 92 1.71 7.46 -9.65
CA GLY A 92 2.99 7.14 -10.27
C GLY A 92 3.70 5.91 -9.69
N VAL A 93 3.57 5.66 -8.38
CA VAL A 93 4.11 4.45 -7.75
C VAL A 93 3.30 3.22 -8.16
N LEU A 94 1.97 3.28 -8.12
CA LEU A 94 1.11 2.16 -8.53
C LEU A 94 1.31 1.81 -10.02
N ASP A 95 1.31 2.81 -10.91
CA ASP A 95 1.56 2.60 -12.34
C ASP A 95 2.95 2.01 -12.61
N SER A 96 3.95 2.32 -11.78
CA SER A 96 5.31 1.75 -11.91
C SER A 96 5.38 0.26 -11.57
N ILE A 97 4.40 -0.24 -10.83
CA ILE A 97 4.29 -1.66 -10.46
C ILE A 97 3.25 -2.41 -11.31
N GLY A 98 2.61 -1.78 -12.30
CA GLY A 98 1.77 -2.44 -13.31
C GLY A 98 0.30 -2.52 -12.97
#